data_AF-A0A4R3Q0I4-F1
#
_entry.id   AF-A0A4R3Q0I4-F1
#
_cell.length_a   1.000
_cell.length_b   1.000
_cell.length_c   1.000
_cell.angle_alpha   90.00
_cell.angle_beta   90.00
_cell.angle_gamma   90.00
#
_symmetry.space_group_name_H-M   'P 1'
#
loop_
_entity.id
_entity.type
_entity.pdbx_description
1 polymer ?
#
loop_
_entity_poly.entity_id
_entity_poly.type
_entity_poly.pdbx_seq_one_letter_code
_entity_poly.pdbx_strand_id
1 'polypeptide(L)'
;MTTWYYTVGQERKGPASDEEIRDLIESGKIVHQAYVWRNGMTNWHAAGEHPDFADAFVTPPPLPTPATPPNFPPPAFQPVATKPGVVLTSRPWPRFWARLFDNLLFVPLLGFGIGLWSAVYAPDIYVKLVAMNEVLFSLMIMPLVALLLAVSMTLLGSTPGKAIVGVQVPVPPGSSRFWFYLTREFKVWIAGLGMGIPFVALFTQVAQYRRLASGRPASYDEGNPSIVATPGRLRLGIAVALVAALLIGNTILRTEDKRAANNLTATQTWVSPVTGKSATIGKSWQPQPVDAASGSAFYFVANELLSEAIFGHETLPSDNVDTTTYANAIKDAIASEITINSEWRPVQVNGMPGVRATGISTRASDANVEATIVVSGRDAWRTLMFTRGSSAEQLTEKDRFVNAMFGTAN
;
A
#
# COMPACT_ATOMS: atom_id res chain seq x y z
N MET A 1 -65.35 6.79 50.75
CA MET A 1 -64.40 6.72 49.62
C MET A 1 -63.32 7.73 49.90
N THR A 2 -62.07 7.26 50.05
CA THR A 2 -60.92 8.14 50.27
C THR A 2 -60.56 8.80 48.95
N THR A 3 -60.30 10.10 48.98
CA THR A 3 -60.03 10.88 47.78
C THR A 3 -58.62 11.44 47.82
N TRP A 4 -57.86 11.16 46.77
CA TRP A 4 -56.45 11.50 46.65
C TRP A 4 -56.20 12.57 45.60
N TYR A 5 -55.19 13.36 45.86
CA TYR A 5 -54.56 14.26 44.90
C TYR A 5 -53.10 13.82 44.73
N TYR A 6 -52.58 13.91 43.51
CA TYR A 6 -51.27 13.39 43.15
C TYR A 6 -50.54 14.29 42.16
N THR A 7 -49.23 14.11 42.00
CA THR A 7 -48.43 14.85 41.02
C THR A 7 -47.99 13.98 39.85
N VAL A 8 -48.10 14.49 38.62
CA VAL A 8 -47.46 13.91 37.43
C VAL A 8 -46.52 14.97 36.85
N GLY A 9 -45.22 14.71 36.91
CA GLY A 9 -44.21 15.74 36.61
C GLY A 9 -44.27 16.89 37.63
N GLN A 10 -44.70 18.08 37.19
CA GLN A 10 -44.85 19.28 38.04
C GLN A 10 -46.32 19.71 38.22
N GLU A 11 -47.28 19.01 37.62
CA GLU A 11 -48.72 19.33 37.72
C GLU A 11 -49.39 18.54 38.85
N ARG A 12 -50.29 19.19 39.61
CA ARG A 12 -51.14 18.57 40.64
C ARG A 12 -52.48 18.16 40.01
N LYS A 13 -52.89 16.91 40.20
CA LYS A 13 -54.12 16.31 39.65
C LYS A 13 -54.92 15.61 40.74
N GLY A 14 -56.22 15.44 40.50
CA GLY A 14 -57.20 14.87 41.44
C GLY A 14 -58.51 15.65 41.41
N PRO A 15 -59.58 15.19 42.09
CA PRO A 15 -59.64 14.01 42.96
C PRO A 15 -59.56 12.67 42.22
N ALA A 16 -58.84 11.69 42.77
CA ALA A 16 -58.77 10.31 42.28
C ALA A 16 -59.02 9.30 43.42
N SER A 17 -59.50 8.09 43.10
CA SER A 17 -59.69 7.01 44.07
C SER A 17 -58.39 6.26 44.38
N ASP A 18 -58.39 5.45 45.46
CA ASP A 18 -57.25 4.57 45.78
C ASP A 18 -56.88 3.63 44.62
N GLU A 19 -57.88 3.09 43.93
CA GLU A 19 -57.70 2.17 42.79
C GLU A 19 -57.10 2.88 41.58
N GLU A 20 -57.59 4.08 41.26
CA GLU A 20 -57.06 4.89 40.14
C GLU A 20 -55.60 5.28 40.36
N ILE A 21 -55.20 5.56 41.61
CA ILE A 21 -53.79 5.87 41.94
C ILE A 21 -52.90 4.63 41.74
N ARG A 22 -53.39 3.44 42.11
CA ARG A 22 -52.65 2.18 41.92
C ARG A 22 -52.49 1.83 40.43
N ASP A 23 -53.53 1.99 39.62
CA ASP A 23 -53.45 1.82 38.15
C ASP A 23 -52.45 2.80 37.51
N LEU A 24 -52.37 4.03 38.03
CA LEU A 24 -51.42 5.03 37.57
C LEU A 24 -49.97 4.73 37.99
N ILE A 25 -49.76 4.01 39.08
CA ILE A 25 -48.46 3.49 39.51
C ILE A 25 -48.06 2.30 38.61
N GLU A 26 -48.96 1.34 38.39
CA GLU A 26 -48.70 0.19 37.51
C GLU A 26 -48.39 0.59 36.07
N SER A 27 -49.10 1.60 35.54
CA SER A 27 -48.84 2.16 34.21
C SER A 27 -47.59 3.04 34.13
N GLY A 28 -46.87 3.26 35.24
CA GLY A 28 -45.63 4.03 35.32
C GLY A 28 -45.80 5.55 35.21
N LYS A 29 -47.04 6.07 35.26
CA LYS A 29 -47.32 7.52 35.21
C LYS A 29 -47.05 8.20 36.55
N ILE A 30 -47.26 7.50 37.66
CA ILE A 30 -46.85 7.92 39.00
C ILE A 30 -45.59 7.12 39.36
N VAL A 31 -44.46 7.81 39.38
CA VAL A 31 -43.17 7.24 39.78
C VAL A 31 -43.00 7.30 41.30
N HIS A 32 -42.06 6.53 41.85
CA HIS A 32 -41.81 6.42 43.29
C HIS A 32 -41.70 7.79 44.01
N GLN A 33 -41.04 8.77 43.37
CA GLN A 33 -40.85 10.12 43.92
C GLN A 33 -42.01 11.11 43.68
N ALA A 34 -43.10 10.68 43.03
CA ALA A 34 -44.28 11.53 42.86
C ALA A 34 -44.96 11.75 44.21
N TYR A 35 -45.60 12.90 44.42
CA TYR A 35 -46.24 13.23 45.68
C TYR A 35 -47.75 12.92 45.65
N VAL A 36 -48.27 12.38 46.75
CA VAL A 36 -49.70 12.13 47.00
C VAL A 36 -50.16 12.83 48.28
N TRP A 37 -51.43 13.22 48.31
CA TRP A 37 -52.06 13.89 49.46
C TRP A 37 -53.56 13.58 49.51
N ARG A 38 -54.09 13.44 50.73
CA ARG A 38 -55.54 13.35 50.99
C ARG A 38 -55.96 14.28 52.12
N ASN A 39 -57.25 14.55 52.18
CA ASN A 39 -57.84 15.34 53.26
C ASN A 39 -57.52 14.71 54.63
N GLY A 40 -56.92 15.48 55.53
CA GLY A 40 -56.41 15.03 56.84
C GLY A 40 -54.89 14.90 56.93
N MET A 41 -54.14 15.04 55.83
CA MET A 41 -52.66 15.06 55.85
C MET A 41 -52.12 16.49 55.98
N THR A 42 -51.11 16.68 56.84
CA THR A 42 -50.48 18.00 57.05
C THR A 42 -49.61 18.42 55.87
N ASN A 43 -48.91 17.48 55.23
CA ASN A 43 -48.02 17.71 54.09
C ASN A 43 -48.25 16.66 52.99
N TRP A 44 -47.76 16.94 51.79
CA TRP A 44 -47.67 15.97 50.71
C TRP A 44 -46.56 14.94 51.00
N HIS A 45 -46.79 13.67 50.69
CA HIS A 45 -45.83 12.59 50.89
C HIS A 45 -45.46 11.92 49.56
N ALA A 46 -44.23 11.41 49.44
CA ALA A 46 -43.84 10.64 48.26
C ALA A 46 -44.64 9.33 48.19
N ALA A 47 -45.14 8.98 47.00
CA ALA A 47 -46.02 7.85 46.75
C ALA A 47 -45.37 6.53 47.14
N GLY A 48 -44.07 6.36 46.86
CA GLY A 48 -43.32 5.16 47.22
C GLY A 48 -43.00 5.04 48.72
N GLU A 49 -43.10 6.13 49.48
CA GLU A 49 -42.89 6.13 50.95
C GLU A 49 -44.22 6.15 51.72
N HIS A 50 -45.35 6.33 51.02
CA HIS A 50 -46.65 6.38 51.64
C HIS A 50 -47.16 4.96 51.95
N PRO A 51 -47.57 4.65 53.20
CA PRO A 51 -48.00 3.29 53.59
C PRO A 51 -49.11 2.72 52.70
N ASP A 52 -50.01 3.58 52.21
CA ASP A 52 -51.15 3.17 51.38
C ASP A 52 -50.78 2.82 49.92
N PHE A 53 -49.54 3.08 49.45
CA PHE A 53 -49.13 2.83 48.05
C PHE A 53 -47.73 2.22 47.87
N ALA A 54 -46.92 2.13 48.94
CA ALA A 54 -45.56 1.59 48.89
C ALA A 54 -45.52 0.13 48.36
N ASP A 55 -46.58 -0.65 48.62
CA ASP A 55 -46.74 -2.02 48.16
C ASP A 55 -46.95 -2.14 46.64
N ALA A 56 -47.55 -1.12 46.02
CA ALA A 56 -47.77 -1.07 44.57
C ALA A 56 -46.48 -0.87 43.76
N PHE A 57 -45.36 -0.51 44.40
CA PHE A 57 -44.05 -0.34 43.76
C PHE A 57 -43.17 -1.59 43.79
N VAL A 58 -43.66 -2.73 44.31
CA VAL A 58 -42.90 -3.98 44.37
C VAL A 58 -43.07 -4.77 43.06
N THR A 59 -42.03 -4.80 42.22
CA THR A 59 -41.98 -5.68 41.05
C THR A 59 -41.93 -7.16 41.47
N PRO A 60 -42.64 -8.09 40.78
CA PRO A 60 -42.62 -9.51 41.09
C PRO A 60 -41.24 -10.15 40.86
N PRO A 61 -40.86 -11.20 41.61
CA PRO A 61 -39.57 -11.87 41.44
C PRO A 61 -39.49 -12.65 40.11
N PRO A 62 -38.31 -12.76 39.47
CA PRO A 62 -38.17 -13.50 38.23
C PRO A 62 -38.28 -15.02 38.45
N LEU A 63 -39.03 -15.70 37.59
CA LEU A 63 -39.07 -17.17 37.46
C LEU A 63 -37.70 -17.75 37.05
N PRO A 64 -37.36 -19.00 37.43
CA PRO A 64 -36.12 -19.64 37.00
C PRO A 64 -36.20 -20.02 35.50
N THR A 65 -35.19 -19.61 34.74
CA THR A 65 -35.10 -19.88 33.30
C THR A 65 -34.53 -21.29 33.03
N PRO A 66 -35.07 -22.07 32.07
CA PRO A 66 -34.42 -23.29 31.56
C PRO A 66 -33.11 -22.95 30.82
N ALA A 67 -32.10 -23.80 30.98
CA ALA A 67 -30.80 -23.67 30.31
C ALA A 67 -30.97 -23.59 28.78
N THR A 68 -30.46 -22.51 28.18
CA THR A 68 -30.34 -22.33 26.72
C THR A 68 -28.95 -22.84 26.26
N PRO A 69 -28.84 -23.56 25.13
CA PRO A 69 -27.56 -24.07 24.61
C PRO A 69 -26.57 -22.93 24.27
N PRO A 70 -25.25 -23.21 24.25
CA PRO A 70 -24.22 -22.19 24.16
C PRO A 70 -24.31 -21.40 22.86
N ASN A 71 -24.58 -20.10 22.99
CA ASN A 71 -24.43 -19.12 21.92
C ASN A 71 -22.94 -18.78 21.81
N PHE A 72 -22.25 -19.30 20.79
CA PHE A 72 -20.94 -18.79 20.42
C PHE A 72 -21.12 -17.47 19.68
N PRO A 73 -20.68 -16.31 20.22
CA PRO A 73 -20.71 -15.08 19.44
C PRO A 73 -19.69 -15.18 18.29
N PRO A 74 -20.00 -14.68 17.07
CA PRO A 74 -18.94 -14.33 16.13
C PRO A 74 -18.01 -13.30 16.81
N PRO A 75 -16.70 -13.28 16.51
CA PRO A 75 -15.74 -12.45 17.24
C PRO A 75 -16.05 -10.97 17.02
N ALA A 76 -16.81 -10.39 17.94
CA ALA A 76 -17.05 -8.96 18.04
C ALA A 76 -15.90 -8.34 18.85
N PHE A 77 -15.11 -7.50 18.20
CA PHE A 77 -14.27 -6.53 18.90
C PHE A 77 -15.19 -5.63 19.75
N GLN A 78 -15.40 -5.98 21.02
CA GLN A 78 -16.06 -5.11 21.97
C GLN A 78 -15.11 -3.92 22.26
N PRO A 79 -15.54 -2.66 22.08
CA PRO A 79 -14.75 -1.53 22.57
C PRO A 79 -14.69 -1.62 24.09
N VAL A 80 -13.47 -1.67 24.62
CA VAL A 80 -13.19 -1.73 26.07
C VAL A 80 -13.92 -0.59 26.76
N ALA A 81 -14.77 -0.92 27.75
CA ALA A 81 -15.37 0.06 28.63
C ALA A 81 -14.25 0.82 29.40
N THR A 82 -14.03 2.08 29.04
CA THR A 82 -13.07 2.96 29.72
C THR A 82 -13.59 3.36 31.10
N LYS A 83 -12.89 2.94 32.16
CA LYS A 83 -13.08 3.47 33.52
C LYS A 83 -12.79 4.98 33.55
N PRO A 84 -13.57 5.80 34.28
CA PRO A 84 -13.28 7.22 34.46
C PRO A 84 -12.12 7.37 35.46
N GLY A 85 -10.91 7.34 34.93
CA GLY A 85 -9.68 7.64 35.65
C GLY A 85 -8.69 8.22 34.66
N VAL A 86 -8.41 9.53 34.81
CA VAL A 86 -7.44 10.36 34.07
C VAL A 86 -6.89 9.68 32.80
N VAL A 87 -7.72 9.65 31.75
CA VAL A 87 -7.24 9.34 30.40
C VAL A 87 -6.36 10.50 30.00
N LEU A 88 -5.05 10.28 29.79
CA LEU A 88 -4.20 11.27 29.12
C LEU A 88 -4.83 11.53 27.74
N THR A 89 -5.55 12.64 27.66
CA THR A 89 -6.32 13.10 26.52
C THR A 89 -5.35 13.35 25.36
N SER A 90 -5.40 12.46 24.36
CA SER A 90 -4.76 12.62 23.05
C SER A 90 -3.23 12.81 23.00
N ARG A 91 -2.48 11.69 23.08
CA ARG A 91 -1.02 11.70 22.87
C ARG A 91 -0.68 11.97 21.38
N PRO A 92 0.19 12.94 21.04
CA PRO A 92 0.50 13.27 19.65
C PRO A 92 1.21 12.13 18.88
N TRP A 93 2.26 11.56 19.47
CA TRP A 93 3.14 10.61 18.79
C TRP A 93 2.46 9.32 18.31
N PRO A 94 1.63 8.64 19.11
CA PRO A 94 0.93 7.44 18.64
C PRO A 94 0.04 7.70 17.43
N ARG A 95 -0.62 8.86 17.41
CA ARG A 95 -1.47 9.28 16.29
C ARG A 95 -0.64 9.56 15.04
N PHE A 96 0.52 10.21 15.21
CA PHE A 96 1.46 10.46 14.14
C PHE A 96 1.99 9.16 13.52
N TRP A 97 2.52 8.24 14.34
CA TRP A 97 3.07 6.98 13.84
C TRP A 97 2.01 6.07 13.22
N ALA A 98 0.81 6.01 13.80
CA ALA A 98 -0.32 5.30 13.18
C ALA A 98 -0.63 5.85 11.79
N ARG A 99 -0.71 7.18 11.66
CA ARG A 99 -1.00 7.84 10.39
C ARG A 99 0.10 7.63 9.36
N LEU A 100 1.36 7.75 9.79
CA LEU A 100 2.52 7.56 8.92
C LEU A 100 2.55 6.12 8.40
N PHE A 101 2.32 5.14 9.27
CA PHE A 101 2.20 3.73 8.87
C PHE A 101 1.05 3.52 7.89
N ASP A 102 -0.16 4.00 8.20
CA ASP A 102 -1.33 3.86 7.33
C ASP A 102 -1.05 4.43 5.92
N ASN A 103 -0.44 5.61 5.82
CA ASN A 103 -0.11 6.23 4.55
C ASN A 103 0.98 5.44 3.80
N LEU A 104 2.04 4.99 4.49
CA LEU A 104 3.11 4.18 3.89
C LEU A 104 2.62 2.81 3.42
N LEU A 105 1.55 2.29 3.99
CA LEU A 105 0.93 1.05 3.57
C LEU A 105 -0.02 1.26 2.38
N PHE A 106 -0.98 2.18 2.51
CA PHE A 106 -2.09 2.27 1.56
C PHE A 106 -1.78 3.06 0.28
N VAL A 107 -0.89 4.06 0.34
CA VAL A 107 -0.51 4.82 -0.87
C VAL A 107 0.12 3.90 -1.92
N PRO A 108 1.19 3.12 -1.63
CA PRO A 108 1.78 2.23 -2.63
C PRO A 108 0.85 1.08 -2.99
N LEU A 109 0.05 0.55 -2.05
CA LEU A 109 -0.90 -0.53 -2.35
C LEU A 109 -1.97 -0.10 -3.36
N LEU A 110 -2.55 1.10 -3.17
CA LEU A 110 -3.50 1.67 -4.11
C LEU A 110 -2.82 2.03 -5.43
N GLY A 111 -1.63 2.62 -5.40
CA GLY A 111 -0.86 2.93 -6.60
C GLY A 111 -0.59 1.68 -7.44
N PHE A 112 -0.16 0.59 -6.79
CA PHE A 112 0.05 -0.71 -7.43
C PHE A 112 -1.25 -1.29 -8.00
N GLY A 113 -2.34 -1.29 -7.22
CA GLY A 113 -3.63 -1.79 -7.69
C GLY A 113 -4.18 -1.02 -8.89
N ILE A 114 -4.11 0.32 -8.86
CA ILE A 114 -4.51 1.19 -9.97
C ILE A 114 -3.59 0.97 -11.18
N GLY A 115 -2.28 0.89 -10.95
CA GLY A 115 -1.29 0.62 -11.98
C GLY A 115 -1.55 -0.71 -12.69
N LEU A 116 -1.71 -1.80 -11.93
CA LEU A 116 -1.99 -3.12 -12.47
C LEU A 116 -3.32 -3.17 -13.23
N TRP A 117 -4.39 -2.62 -12.65
CA TRP A 117 -5.69 -2.55 -13.32
C TRP A 117 -5.60 -1.74 -14.63
N SER A 118 -4.95 -0.58 -14.61
CA SER A 118 -4.81 0.25 -15.82
C SER A 118 -3.92 -0.42 -16.87
N ALA A 119 -2.86 -1.12 -16.48
CA ALA A 119 -2.00 -1.84 -17.42
C ALA A 119 -2.75 -2.94 -18.18
N VAL A 120 -3.69 -3.64 -17.51
CA VAL A 120 -4.46 -4.73 -18.10
C VAL A 120 -5.66 -4.24 -18.89
N TYR A 121 -6.41 -3.26 -18.36
CA TYR A 121 -7.72 -2.89 -18.90
C TYR A 121 -7.76 -1.52 -19.59
N ALA A 122 -6.76 -0.65 -19.36
CA ALA A 122 -6.73 0.70 -19.94
C ALA A 122 -5.28 1.19 -20.23
N PRO A 123 -4.59 0.60 -21.22
CA PRO A 123 -3.17 0.90 -21.48
C PRO A 123 -2.86 2.39 -21.72
N ASP A 124 -3.76 3.12 -22.38
CA ASP A 124 -3.60 4.57 -22.58
C ASP A 124 -3.62 5.37 -21.27
N ILE A 125 -4.43 4.92 -20.31
CA ILE A 125 -4.48 5.53 -18.96
C ILE A 125 -3.20 5.16 -18.21
N TYR A 126 -2.76 3.90 -18.28
CA TYR A 126 -1.52 3.45 -17.64
C TYR A 126 -0.33 4.32 -18.06
N VAL A 127 -0.13 4.52 -19.37
CA VAL A 127 0.98 5.36 -19.87
C VAL A 127 0.89 6.78 -19.32
N LYS A 128 -0.31 7.39 -19.27
CA LYS A 128 -0.52 8.72 -18.69
C LYS A 128 -0.23 8.77 -17.19
N LEU A 129 -0.60 7.72 -16.45
CA LEU A 129 -0.35 7.63 -15.00
C LEU A 129 1.15 7.48 -14.71
N VAL A 130 1.86 6.64 -15.45
CA VAL A 130 3.30 6.43 -15.30
C VAL A 130 4.10 7.68 -15.70
N ALA A 131 3.65 8.42 -16.72
CA ALA A 131 4.27 9.68 -17.14
C ALA A 131 3.92 10.87 -16.23
N MET A 132 2.98 10.72 -15.30
CA MET A 132 2.54 11.79 -14.42
C MET A 132 3.61 12.14 -13.39
N ASN A 133 3.68 13.41 -13.00
CA ASN A 133 4.52 13.84 -11.87
C ASN A 133 4.14 13.07 -10.59
N GLU A 134 5.12 12.48 -9.90
CA GLU A 134 4.90 11.67 -8.69
C GLU A 134 4.11 12.40 -7.60
N VAL A 135 4.35 13.70 -7.40
CA VAL A 135 3.66 14.50 -6.38
C VAL A 135 2.20 14.70 -6.75
N LEU A 136 1.92 14.98 -8.03
CA LEU A 136 0.55 15.10 -8.53
C LEU A 136 -0.20 13.78 -8.42
N PHE A 137 0.43 12.67 -8.82
CA PHE A 137 -0.16 11.35 -8.68
C PHE A 137 -0.46 11.01 -7.21
N SER A 138 0.47 11.30 -6.30
CA SER A 138 0.26 11.12 -4.86
C SER A 138 -0.90 11.97 -4.33
N LEU A 139 -1.03 13.21 -4.78
CA LEU A 139 -2.13 14.10 -4.42
C LEU A 139 -3.50 13.55 -4.86
N MET A 140 -3.56 12.97 -6.07
CA MET A 140 -4.78 12.35 -6.60
C MET A 140 -5.17 11.05 -5.88
N ILE A 141 -4.20 10.32 -5.32
CA ILE A 141 -4.44 9.10 -4.54
C ILE A 141 -4.95 9.41 -3.13
N MET A 142 -4.62 10.57 -2.54
CA MET A 142 -4.95 10.88 -1.14
C MET A 142 -6.46 10.79 -0.80
N PRO A 143 -7.39 11.30 -1.63
CA PRO A 143 -8.82 11.10 -1.39
C PRO A 143 -9.25 9.62 -1.37
N LEU A 144 -8.64 8.79 -2.21
CA LEU A 144 -8.90 7.34 -2.24
C LEU A 144 -8.35 6.66 -0.98
N VAL A 145 -7.18 7.08 -0.49
CA VAL A 145 -6.64 6.62 0.81
C VAL A 145 -7.58 7.03 1.95
N ALA A 146 -8.09 8.26 1.96
CA ALA A 146 -9.04 8.71 2.98
C ALA A 146 -10.33 7.87 2.99
N LEU A 147 -10.85 7.55 1.80
CA LEU A 147 -11.99 6.64 1.65
C LEU A 147 -11.66 5.24 2.20
N LEU A 148 -10.52 4.67 1.83
CA LEU A 148 -10.10 3.34 2.28
C LEU A 148 -9.92 3.27 3.81
N LEU A 149 -9.35 4.32 4.41
CA LEU A 149 -9.21 4.43 5.86
C LEU A 149 -10.58 4.57 6.56
N ALA A 150 -11.51 5.31 5.96
CA ALA A 150 -12.87 5.42 6.47
C ALA A 150 -13.62 4.09 6.41
N VAL A 151 -13.49 3.35 5.29
CA VAL A 151 -14.03 1.98 5.15
C VAL A 151 -13.40 1.05 6.19
N SER A 152 -12.07 1.09 6.34
CA SER A 152 -11.34 0.29 7.33
C SER A 152 -11.84 0.53 8.76
N MET A 153 -12.01 1.79 9.18
CA MET A 153 -12.56 2.11 10.51
C MET A 153 -14.05 1.76 10.65
N THR A 154 -14.83 1.81 9.55
CA THR A 154 -16.24 1.45 9.57
C THR A 154 -16.41 -0.06 9.80
N LEU A 155 -15.66 -0.87 9.05
CA LEU A 155 -15.75 -2.33 9.07
C LEU A 155 -14.99 -2.97 10.25
N LEU A 156 -13.76 -2.51 10.51
CA LEU A 156 -12.84 -3.12 11.49
C LEU A 156 -12.78 -2.35 12.81
N GLY A 157 -13.40 -1.18 12.89
CA GLY A 157 -13.35 -0.32 14.07
C GLY A 157 -12.03 0.44 14.26
N SER A 158 -11.02 0.19 13.41
CA SER A 158 -9.71 0.84 13.45
C SER A 158 -9.03 0.77 12.08
N THR A 159 -7.94 1.52 11.91
CA THR A 159 -7.00 1.35 10.79
C THR A 159 -5.81 0.49 11.23
N PRO A 160 -5.08 -0.16 10.31
CA PRO A 160 -3.92 -0.99 10.65
C PRO A 160 -2.93 -0.28 11.59
N GLY A 161 -2.54 0.95 11.27
CA GLY A 161 -1.63 1.75 12.09
C GLY A 161 -2.20 2.09 13.45
N LYS A 162 -3.49 2.49 13.52
CA LYS A 162 -4.17 2.80 14.78
C LYS A 162 -4.34 1.57 15.67
N ALA A 163 -4.59 0.40 15.07
CA ALA A 163 -4.68 -0.88 15.78
C ALA A 163 -3.34 -1.26 16.42
N ILE A 164 -2.22 -1.11 15.70
CA ILE A 164 -0.87 -1.39 16.22
C ILE A 164 -0.59 -0.56 17.47
N VAL A 165 -0.85 0.75 17.43
CA VAL A 165 -0.54 1.65 18.57
C VAL A 165 -1.63 1.69 19.65
N GLY A 166 -2.83 1.15 19.40
CA GLY A 166 -3.96 1.23 20.32
C GLY A 166 -4.62 2.63 20.38
N VAL A 167 -4.77 3.28 19.22
CA VAL A 167 -5.57 4.51 19.08
C VAL A 167 -6.99 4.14 18.66
N GLN A 168 -7.98 4.64 19.37
CA GLN A 168 -9.40 4.43 19.07
C GLN A 168 -10.09 5.77 18.82
N VAL A 169 -10.90 5.81 17.77
CA VAL A 169 -11.69 6.99 17.39
C VAL A 169 -13.16 6.69 17.72
N PRO A 170 -13.67 7.16 18.87
CA PRO A 170 -15.07 6.98 19.22
C PRO A 170 -15.99 7.75 18.25
N VAL A 171 -17.11 7.14 17.90
CA VAL A 171 -18.15 7.74 17.06
C VAL A 171 -19.21 8.39 17.97
N PRO A 172 -19.68 9.62 17.68
CA PRO A 172 -20.76 10.22 18.44
C PRO A 172 -22.04 9.36 18.40
N PRO A 173 -22.80 9.25 19.52
CA PRO A 173 -24.07 8.54 19.53
C PRO A 173 -25.02 9.09 18.45
N GLY A 174 -25.71 8.20 17.73
CA GLY A 174 -26.67 8.57 16.67
C GLY A 174 -26.05 9.01 15.34
N SER A 175 -24.72 9.05 15.20
CA SER A 175 -24.06 9.38 13.93
C SER A 175 -23.84 8.16 13.03
N SER A 176 -23.95 8.34 11.71
CA SER A 176 -23.52 7.32 10.75
C SER A 176 -22.00 7.14 10.81
N ARG A 177 -21.55 5.91 11.11
CA ARG A 177 -20.12 5.57 11.27
C ARG A 177 -19.31 5.91 10.02
N PHE A 178 -19.80 5.53 8.85
CA PHE A 178 -19.10 5.73 7.58
C PHE A 178 -18.90 7.21 7.28
N TRP A 179 -19.97 8.01 7.30
CA TRP A 179 -19.91 9.43 7.00
C TRP A 179 -19.10 10.22 8.03
N PHE A 180 -19.18 9.83 9.31
CA PHE A 180 -18.33 10.38 10.35
C PHE A 180 -16.84 10.16 10.04
N TYR A 181 -16.44 8.92 9.74
CA TYR A 181 -15.04 8.64 9.41
C TYR A 181 -14.59 9.29 8.11
N LEU A 182 -15.40 9.27 7.06
CA LEU A 182 -15.05 9.86 5.76
C LEU A 182 -14.82 11.38 5.88
N THR A 183 -15.77 12.08 6.51
CA THR A 183 -15.64 13.54 6.72
C THR A 183 -14.45 13.88 7.61
N ARG A 184 -14.20 13.07 8.64
CA ARG A 184 -13.04 13.22 9.51
C ARG A 184 -11.73 13.02 8.73
N GLU A 185 -11.62 11.97 7.93
CA GLU A 185 -10.41 11.69 7.15
C GLU A 185 -10.12 12.77 6.11
N PHE A 186 -11.17 13.35 5.49
CA PHE A 186 -11.04 14.52 4.62
C PHE A 186 -10.52 15.76 5.38
N LYS A 187 -11.04 16.03 6.58
CA LYS A 187 -10.52 17.11 7.46
C LYS A 187 -9.07 16.87 7.87
N VAL A 188 -8.68 15.62 8.14
CA VAL A 188 -7.28 15.26 8.44
C VAL A 188 -6.38 15.54 7.25
N TRP A 189 -6.82 15.22 6.04
CA TRP A 189 -6.05 15.50 4.82
C TRP A 189 -5.76 17.00 4.65
N ILE A 190 -6.76 17.86 4.85
CA ILE A 190 -6.61 19.31 4.74
C ILE A 190 -5.86 19.89 5.95
N ALA A 191 -6.42 19.76 7.15
CA ALA A 191 -5.95 20.47 8.34
C ALA A 191 -4.80 19.75 9.09
N GLY A 192 -4.60 18.46 8.81
CA GLY A 192 -3.50 17.67 9.36
C GLY A 192 -2.33 17.54 8.38
N LEU A 193 -2.60 17.19 7.13
CA LEU A 193 -1.58 16.91 6.12
C LEU A 193 -1.36 18.03 5.10
N GLY A 194 -2.04 19.18 5.21
CA GLY A 194 -1.81 20.31 4.29
C GLY A 194 -2.10 19.95 2.83
N MET A 195 -3.13 19.12 2.60
CA MET A 195 -3.45 18.49 1.30
C MET A 195 -2.37 17.54 0.77
N GLY A 196 -1.34 17.21 1.55
CA GLY A 196 -0.21 16.38 1.12
C GLY A 196 0.95 17.17 0.52
N ILE A 197 0.89 18.51 0.53
CA ILE A 197 2.00 19.36 0.08
C ILE A 197 3.08 19.33 1.16
N PRO A 198 4.32 18.86 0.88
CA PRO A 198 5.30 18.52 1.93
C PRO A 198 5.58 19.64 2.96
N PHE A 199 5.87 20.86 2.51
CA PHE A 199 6.18 21.97 3.42
C PHE A 199 4.95 22.44 4.20
N VAL A 200 3.78 22.49 3.55
CA VAL A 200 2.51 22.85 4.21
C VAL A 200 2.16 21.80 5.27
N ALA A 201 2.33 20.51 4.95
CA ALA A 201 2.09 19.39 5.83
C ALA A 201 2.92 19.47 7.12
N LEU A 202 4.16 19.94 7.05
CA LEU A 202 5.01 20.13 8.23
C LEU A 202 4.42 21.19 9.16
N PHE A 203 4.05 22.36 8.62
CA PHE A 203 3.45 23.43 9.43
C PHE A 203 2.11 23.01 10.04
N THR A 204 1.23 22.34 9.28
CA THR A 204 -0.04 21.84 9.81
C THR A 204 0.19 20.80 10.90
N GLN A 205 1.11 19.85 10.72
CA GLN A 205 1.43 18.84 11.73
C GLN A 205 2.01 19.45 13.01
N VAL A 206 2.91 20.45 12.90
CA VAL A 206 3.43 21.18 14.06
C VAL A 206 2.32 21.93 14.79
N ALA A 207 1.39 22.56 14.06
CA ALA A 207 0.22 23.21 14.66
C ALA A 207 -0.66 22.20 15.42
N GLN A 208 -0.95 21.04 14.83
CA GLN A 208 -1.73 19.99 15.51
C GLN A 208 -0.99 19.40 16.71
N TYR A 209 0.33 19.21 16.62
CA TYR A 209 1.16 18.76 17.74
C TYR A 209 1.06 19.71 18.93
N ARG A 210 1.24 21.02 18.70
CA ARG A 210 1.15 22.05 19.76
C ARG A 210 -0.22 22.05 20.43
N ARG A 211 -1.30 21.90 19.66
CA ARG A 211 -2.67 21.79 20.18
C ARG A 211 -2.83 20.57 21.09
N LEU A 212 -2.43 19.40 20.62
CA LEU A 212 -2.51 18.15 21.38
C LEU A 212 -1.62 18.19 22.64
N ALA A 213 -0.42 18.75 22.53
CA ALA A 213 0.49 18.93 23.66
C ALA A 213 -0.07 19.89 24.73
N SER A 214 -0.90 20.87 24.32
CA SER A 214 -1.63 21.75 25.24
C SER A 214 -2.91 21.14 25.84
N GLY A 215 -3.19 19.86 25.59
CA GLY A 215 -4.40 19.17 26.06
C GLY A 215 -5.67 19.49 25.26
N ARG A 216 -5.56 20.27 24.17
CA ARG A 216 -6.69 20.57 23.27
C ARG A 216 -6.86 19.44 22.25
N PRO A 217 -8.09 19.15 21.79
CA PRO A 217 -8.28 18.25 20.66
C PRO A 217 -7.60 18.80 19.40
N ALA A 218 -7.24 17.92 18.46
CA ALA A 218 -6.81 18.33 17.13
C ALA A 218 -7.96 19.08 16.44
N SER A 219 -7.66 20.02 15.54
CA SER A 219 -8.68 20.88 14.92
C SER A 219 -9.78 20.10 14.20
N TYR A 220 -9.41 18.96 13.61
CA TYR A 220 -10.32 18.08 12.88
C TYR A 220 -11.10 17.11 13.77
N ASP A 221 -10.83 17.07 15.07
CA ASP A 221 -11.59 16.29 16.06
C ASP A 221 -12.43 17.18 16.99
N GLU A 222 -12.41 18.51 16.81
CA GLU A 222 -13.23 19.43 17.60
C GLU A 222 -14.72 19.09 17.49
N GLY A 223 -15.44 19.23 18.61
CA GLY A 223 -16.87 18.92 18.71
C GLY A 223 -17.22 17.43 18.74
N ASN A 224 -16.23 16.53 18.74
CA ASN A 224 -16.43 15.08 18.77
C ASN A 224 -15.87 14.45 20.06
N PRO A 225 -16.29 13.20 20.40
CA PRO A 225 -15.77 12.53 21.58
C PRO A 225 -14.23 12.38 21.53
N SER A 226 -13.60 12.49 22.69
CA SER A 226 -12.14 12.51 22.80
C SER A 226 -11.50 11.21 22.31
N ILE A 227 -10.48 11.32 21.47
CA ILE A 227 -9.70 10.16 21.01
C ILE A 227 -8.98 9.51 22.19
N VAL A 228 -9.18 8.20 22.32
CA VAL A 228 -8.53 7.38 23.34
C VAL A 228 -7.24 6.82 22.74
N ALA A 229 -6.10 7.11 23.38
CA ALA A 229 -4.80 6.59 22.99
C ALA A 229 -4.10 6.02 24.21
N THR A 230 -4.04 4.69 24.31
CA THR A 230 -3.38 3.97 25.41
C THR A 230 -2.19 3.11 24.90
N PRO A 231 -1.18 3.69 24.24
CA PRO A 231 -0.06 2.89 23.74
C PRO A 231 0.83 2.48 24.90
N GLY A 232 1.03 1.17 25.06
CA GLY A 232 2.21 0.65 25.76
C GLY A 232 3.48 1.00 24.99
N ARG A 233 4.62 1.13 25.70
CA ARG A 233 5.93 1.43 25.09
C ARG A 233 6.30 0.45 23.98
N LEU A 234 5.98 -0.85 24.16
CA LEU A 234 6.22 -1.90 23.17
C LEU A 234 5.44 -1.66 21.87
N ARG A 235 4.14 -1.37 21.95
CA ARG A 235 3.29 -1.10 20.77
C ARG A 235 3.78 0.10 19.97
N LEU A 236 4.22 1.15 20.67
CA LEU A 236 4.83 2.31 20.03
C LEU A 236 6.17 1.95 19.35
N GLY A 237 7.02 1.17 20.01
CA GLY A 237 8.28 0.69 19.43
C GLY A 237 8.07 -0.16 18.16
N ILE A 238 7.08 -1.06 18.16
CA ILE A 238 6.70 -1.85 16.99
C ILE A 238 6.24 -0.94 15.84
N ALA A 239 5.38 0.04 16.11
CA ALA A 239 4.92 0.97 15.07
C ALA A 239 6.09 1.74 14.43
N VAL A 240 7.04 2.23 15.25
CA VAL A 240 8.24 2.92 14.75
C VAL A 240 9.10 1.98 13.90
N ALA A 241 9.33 0.75 14.34
CA ALA A 241 10.12 -0.24 13.60
C ALA A 241 9.47 -0.60 12.26
N LEU A 242 8.15 -0.79 12.22
CA LEU A 242 7.42 -1.07 10.99
C LEU A 242 7.45 0.12 10.01
N VAL A 243 7.31 1.35 10.52
CA VAL A 243 7.45 2.55 9.69
C VAL A 243 8.87 2.66 9.14
N ALA A 244 9.90 2.41 9.95
CA ALA A 244 11.29 2.43 9.49
C ALA A 244 11.52 1.38 8.40
N ALA A 245 11.01 0.15 8.58
CA ALA A 245 11.11 -0.91 7.57
C ALA A 245 10.44 -0.52 6.24
N LEU A 246 9.22 0.05 6.29
CA LEU A 246 8.51 0.52 5.09
C LEU A 246 9.24 1.68 4.41
N LEU A 247 9.80 2.63 5.17
CA LEU A 247 10.58 3.73 4.61
C LEU A 247 11.88 3.24 3.95
N ILE A 248 12.59 2.31 4.59
CA ILE A 248 13.80 1.69 4.02
C ILE A 248 13.45 0.95 2.74
N GLY A 249 12.41 0.10 2.75
CA GLY A 249 11.96 -0.63 1.57
C GLY A 249 11.60 0.32 0.42
N ASN A 250 10.79 1.35 0.67
CA ASN A 250 10.43 2.36 -0.34
C ASN A 250 11.66 3.14 -0.85
N THR A 251 12.64 3.41 0.00
CA THR A 251 13.88 4.11 -0.41
C THR A 251 14.76 3.21 -1.28
N ILE A 252 14.87 1.92 -0.94
CA ILE A 252 15.59 0.93 -1.75
C ILE A 252 14.95 0.84 -3.13
N LEU A 253 13.64 0.63 -3.20
CA LEU A 253 12.90 0.55 -4.48
C LEU A 253 13.13 1.79 -5.34
N ARG A 254 12.93 2.99 -4.78
CA ARG A 254 13.17 4.25 -5.51
C ARG A 254 14.63 4.43 -5.95
N THR A 255 15.58 3.90 -5.19
CA THR A 255 17.01 3.98 -5.53
C THR A 255 17.33 3.02 -6.67
N GLU A 256 16.78 1.81 -6.64
CA GLU A 256 16.90 0.84 -7.73
C GLU A 256 16.25 1.35 -9.02
N ASP A 257 15.04 1.93 -8.95
CA ASP A 257 14.38 2.53 -10.12
C ASP A 257 15.24 3.63 -10.78
N LYS A 258 15.82 4.51 -9.96
CA LYS A 258 16.74 5.55 -10.44
C LYS A 258 18.04 4.97 -11.00
N ARG A 259 18.57 3.91 -10.40
CA ARG A 259 19.76 3.22 -10.90
C ARG A 259 19.48 2.59 -12.26
N ALA A 260 18.37 1.88 -12.42
CA ALA A 260 17.94 1.30 -13.68
C ALA A 260 17.77 2.38 -14.78
N ALA A 261 17.06 3.47 -14.46
CA ALA A 261 16.89 4.58 -15.40
C ALA A 261 18.24 5.23 -15.80
N ASN A 262 19.17 5.38 -14.84
CA ASN A 262 20.50 5.88 -15.13
C ASN A 262 21.34 4.89 -15.96
N ASN A 263 21.21 3.58 -15.73
CA ASN A 263 21.94 2.55 -16.47
C ASN A 263 21.57 2.52 -17.95
N LEU A 264 20.31 2.85 -18.29
CA LEU A 264 19.83 2.94 -19.68
C LEU A 264 20.48 4.08 -20.48
N THR A 265 20.99 5.12 -19.82
CA THR A 265 21.58 6.29 -20.49
C THR A 265 23.09 6.41 -20.28
N ALA A 266 23.60 5.85 -19.19
CA ALA A 266 25.01 5.85 -18.87
C ALA A 266 25.79 4.85 -19.74
N THR A 267 27.10 5.08 -19.82
CA THR A 267 28.04 4.20 -20.51
C THR A 267 29.10 3.68 -19.55
N GLN A 268 29.76 2.61 -19.94
CA GLN A 268 30.92 2.07 -19.27
C GLN A 268 31.96 1.58 -20.28
N THR A 269 33.20 1.47 -19.84
CA THR A 269 34.29 0.92 -20.63
C THR A 269 34.42 -0.57 -20.35
N TRP A 270 34.41 -1.37 -21.39
CA TRP A 270 34.79 -2.77 -21.36
C TRP A 270 36.12 -2.96 -22.08
N VAL A 271 37.01 -3.77 -21.53
CA VAL A 271 38.30 -4.10 -22.15
C VAL A 271 38.27 -5.55 -22.56
N SER A 272 38.50 -5.82 -23.84
CA SER A 272 38.52 -7.17 -24.38
C SER A 272 39.66 -7.97 -23.77
N PRO A 273 39.39 -9.10 -23.09
CA PRO A 273 40.46 -9.96 -22.57
C PRO A 273 41.29 -10.61 -23.68
N VAL A 274 40.77 -10.69 -24.90
CA VAL A 274 41.44 -11.31 -26.07
C VAL A 274 42.40 -10.32 -26.73
N THR A 275 41.96 -9.08 -26.98
CA THR A 275 42.73 -8.10 -27.78
C THR A 275 43.34 -6.98 -26.95
N GLY A 276 42.93 -6.81 -25.68
CA GLY A 276 43.33 -5.68 -24.82
C GLY A 276 42.73 -4.33 -25.23
N LYS A 277 41.93 -4.29 -26.30
CA LYS A 277 41.28 -3.06 -26.79
C LYS A 277 40.05 -2.72 -25.95
N SER A 278 39.81 -1.42 -25.76
CA SER A 278 38.65 -0.92 -25.02
C SER A 278 37.46 -0.60 -25.93
N ALA A 279 36.26 -0.92 -25.48
CA ALA A 279 34.98 -0.53 -26.07
C ALA A 279 34.14 0.25 -25.07
N THR A 280 33.35 1.20 -25.58
CA THR A 280 32.35 1.93 -24.79
C THR A 280 30.98 1.29 -25.03
N ILE A 281 30.45 0.63 -24.00
CA ILE A 281 29.14 -0.03 -24.03
C ILE A 281 28.16 0.66 -23.08
N GLY A 282 26.85 0.46 -23.27
CA GLY A 282 25.85 0.92 -22.29
C GLY A 282 26.08 0.31 -20.91
N LYS A 283 25.79 1.08 -19.86
CA LYS A 283 25.92 0.60 -18.48
C LYS A 283 24.86 -0.45 -18.12
N SER A 284 23.78 -0.55 -18.90
CA SER A 284 22.84 -1.67 -18.85
C SER A 284 23.51 -3.02 -19.10
N TRP A 285 24.55 -3.09 -19.95
CA TRP A 285 25.22 -4.35 -20.30
C TRP A 285 26.22 -4.79 -19.23
N GLN A 286 25.79 -5.62 -18.29
CA GLN A 286 26.65 -6.13 -17.21
C GLN A 286 27.36 -7.42 -17.63
N PRO A 287 28.70 -7.45 -17.72
CA PRO A 287 29.44 -8.67 -18.01
C PRO A 287 29.25 -9.68 -16.86
N GLN A 288 29.06 -10.94 -17.23
CA GLN A 288 28.89 -12.05 -16.30
C GLN A 288 30.04 -13.04 -16.46
N PRO A 289 30.47 -13.69 -15.36
CA PRO A 289 31.45 -14.76 -15.44
C PRO A 289 30.86 -15.95 -16.23
N VAL A 290 31.68 -16.53 -17.12
CA VAL A 290 31.32 -17.73 -17.90
C VAL A 290 32.47 -18.72 -17.86
N ASP A 291 32.17 -19.95 -17.50
CA ASP A 291 33.08 -21.08 -17.68
C ASP A 291 32.95 -21.58 -19.12
N ALA A 292 33.69 -20.96 -20.04
CA ALA A 292 33.68 -21.39 -21.43
C ALA A 292 34.48 -22.69 -21.60
N ALA A 293 33.83 -23.77 -22.05
CA ALA A 293 34.47 -25.06 -22.30
C ALA A 293 35.36 -25.06 -23.58
N SER A 294 35.12 -24.14 -24.51
CA SER A 294 35.94 -23.93 -25.71
C SER A 294 35.94 -22.45 -26.15
N GLY A 295 37.13 -21.91 -26.43
CA GLY A 295 37.31 -20.52 -26.84
C GLY A 295 37.07 -19.48 -25.74
N SER A 296 37.21 -18.19 -26.10
CA SER A 296 36.89 -17.07 -25.21
C SER A 296 35.46 -16.60 -25.49
N ALA A 297 34.52 -16.97 -24.62
CA ALA A 297 33.14 -16.49 -24.67
C ALA A 297 32.87 -15.55 -23.49
N PHE A 298 32.22 -14.43 -23.77
CA PHE A 298 31.89 -13.40 -22.80
C PHE A 298 30.38 -13.18 -22.80
N TYR A 299 29.74 -13.37 -21.66
CA TYR A 299 28.30 -13.21 -21.50
C TYR A 299 27.98 -11.86 -20.87
N PHE A 300 26.94 -11.22 -21.37
CA PHE A 300 26.47 -9.92 -20.91
C PHE A 300 24.96 -9.98 -20.72
N VAL A 301 24.49 -9.34 -19.66
CA VAL A 301 23.07 -9.25 -19.33
C VAL A 301 22.69 -7.78 -19.19
N ALA A 302 21.63 -7.39 -19.89
CA ALA A 302 20.98 -6.09 -19.76
C ALA A 302 19.55 -6.28 -19.25
N ASN A 303 19.42 -6.34 -17.92
CA ASN A 303 18.13 -6.58 -17.25
C ASN A 303 17.09 -5.50 -17.57
N GLU A 304 17.52 -4.24 -17.63
CA GLU A 304 16.66 -3.09 -17.96
C GLU A 304 16.13 -3.15 -19.40
N LEU A 305 16.81 -3.90 -20.27
CA LEU A 305 16.46 -4.09 -21.67
C LEU A 305 15.89 -5.48 -21.94
N LEU A 306 15.71 -6.35 -20.94
CA LEU A 306 15.31 -7.76 -21.12
C LEU A 306 16.11 -8.44 -22.25
N SER A 307 17.42 -8.16 -22.28
CA SER A 307 18.31 -8.57 -23.36
C SER A 307 19.58 -9.21 -22.82
N GLU A 308 20.12 -10.16 -23.55
CA GLU A 308 21.33 -10.90 -23.21
C GLU A 308 22.22 -11.00 -24.45
N ALA A 309 23.54 -11.02 -24.27
CA ALA A 309 24.47 -11.13 -25.37
C ALA A 309 25.61 -12.09 -25.03
N ILE A 310 25.99 -12.90 -26.00
CA ILE A 310 27.21 -13.70 -25.95
C ILE A 310 28.14 -13.15 -27.02
N PHE A 311 29.33 -12.70 -26.62
CA PHE A 311 30.42 -12.35 -27.53
C PHE A 311 31.48 -13.45 -27.50
N GLY A 312 31.65 -14.14 -28.61
CA GLY A 312 32.56 -15.26 -28.74
C GLY A 312 33.72 -14.95 -29.68
N HIS A 313 34.89 -15.47 -29.32
CA HIS A 313 36.08 -15.51 -30.16
C HIS A 313 36.57 -16.94 -30.33
N GLU A 314 37.07 -17.22 -31.52
CA GLU A 314 37.74 -18.46 -31.86
C GLU A 314 38.84 -18.19 -32.89
N THR A 315 39.99 -18.83 -32.72
CA THR A 315 41.07 -18.78 -33.72
C THR A 315 40.97 -20.00 -34.64
N LEU A 316 40.74 -19.75 -35.92
CA LEU A 316 40.57 -20.74 -36.97
C LEU A 316 41.92 -21.39 -37.37
N PRO A 317 41.88 -22.65 -37.86
CA PRO A 317 43.08 -23.35 -38.30
C PRO A 317 43.71 -22.76 -39.58
N SER A 318 42.92 -22.11 -40.44
CA SER A 318 43.35 -21.45 -41.68
C SER A 318 42.79 -20.03 -41.79
N ASP A 319 43.40 -19.21 -42.65
CA ASP A 319 43.09 -17.79 -42.88
C ASP A 319 42.11 -17.53 -44.03
N ASN A 320 41.75 -18.57 -44.79
CA ASN A 320 40.89 -18.49 -45.98
C ASN A 320 39.48 -19.06 -45.74
N VAL A 321 39.02 -19.09 -44.49
CA VAL A 321 37.67 -19.58 -44.18
C VAL A 321 36.64 -18.52 -44.56
N ASP A 322 35.74 -18.89 -45.46
CA ASP A 322 34.62 -18.03 -45.85
C ASP A 322 33.69 -17.76 -44.65
N THR A 323 33.27 -16.50 -44.49
CA THR A 323 32.44 -16.07 -43.36
C THR A 323 31.09 -16.78 -43.34
N THR A 324 30.49 -17.03 -44.50
CA THR A 324 29.18 -17.73 -44.59
C THR A 324 29.32 -19.21 -44.24
N THR A 325 30.45 -19.82 -44.62
CA THR A 325 30.77 -21.20 -44.27
C THR A 325 30.94 -21.35 -42.75
N TYR A 326 31.69 -20.46 -42.11
CA TYR A 326 31.78 -20.43 -40.64
C TYR A 326 30.42 -20.17 -40.00
N ALA A 327 29.62 -19.26 -40.57
CA ALA A 327 28.28 -18.96 -40.06
C ALA A 327 27.33 -20.16 -40.11
N ASN A 328 27.39 -20.97 -41.16
CA ASN A 328 26.62 -22.21 -41.24
C ASN A 328 27.10 -23.26 -40.22
N ALA A 329 28.41 -23.39 -40.01
CA ALA A 329 28.94 -24.27 -38.96
C ALA A 329 28.46 -23.85 -37.54
N ILE A 330 28.42 -22.55 -37.26
CA ILE A 330 27.87 -22.02 -36.01
C ILE A 330 26.37 -22.28 -35.90
N LYS A 331 25.60 -22.09 -36.98
CA LYS A 331 24.18 -22.42 -37.03
C LYS A 331 23.93 -23.87 -36.62
N ASP A 332 24.72 -24.80 -37.14
CA ASP A 332 24.59 -26.22 -36.81
C ASP A 332 25.02 -26.52 -35.36
N ALA A 333 26.09 -25.88 -34.88
CA ALA A 333 26.59 -26.06 -33.52
C ALA A 333 25.59 -25.61 -32.44
N ILE A 334 24.81 -24.56 -32.71
CA ILE A 334 23.83 -24.01 -31.76
C ILE A 334 22.41 -24.52 -31.98
N ALA A 335 22.18 -25.40 -32.97
CA ALA A 335 20.84 -25.83 -33.40
C ALA A 335 20.01 -26.52 -32.31
N SER A 336 20.66 -27.06 -31.27
CA SER A 336 19.97 -27.65 -30.12
C SER A 336 19.28 -26.61 -29.22
N GLU A 337 19.75 -25.36 -29.23
CA GLU A 337 19.27 -24.27 -28.36
C GLU A 337 18.65 -23.10 -29.13
N ILE A 338 19.00 -22.92 -30.40
CA ILE A 338 18.60 -21.78 -31.22
C ILE A 338 18.26 -22.24 -32.64
N THR A 339 17.11 -21.82 -33.14
CA THR A 339 16.69 -22.05 -34.53
C THR A 339 16.88 -20.77 -35.34
N ILE A 340 17.92 -20.71 -36.17
CA ILE A 340 18.10 -19.63 -37.16
C ILE A 340 17.15 -19.88 -38.34
N ASN A 341 16.16 -19.01 -38.50
CA ASN A 341 15.08 -19.14 -39.47
C ASN A 341 15.20 -18.19 -40.68
N SER A 342 16.14 -17.24 -40.63
CA SER A 342 16.45 -16.34 -41.74
C SER A 342 17.71 -16.77 -42.49
N GLU A 343 17.87 -16.23 -43.70
CA GLU A 343 19.12 -16.33 -44.45
C GLU A 343 20.19 -15.39 -43.89
N TRP A 344 21.45 -15.80 -44.02
CA TRP A 344 22.60 -14.95 -43.71
C TRP A 344 22.65 -13.76 -44.67
N ARG A 345 22.48 -12.55 -44.15
CA ARG A 345 22.58 -11.31 -44.92
C ARG A 345 23.92 -10.62 -44.69
N PRO A 346 24.57 -10.08 -45.73
CA PRO A 346 25.77 -9.27 -45.55
C PRO A 346 25.50 -8.06 -44.67
N VAL A 347 26.43 -7.76 -43.77
CA VAL A 347 26.39 -6.60 -42.88
C VAL A 347 27.80 -6.01 -42.74
N GLN A 348 27.88 -4.72 -42.47
CA GLN A 348 29.13 -4.04 -42.10
C GLN A 348 29.04 -3.67 -40.62
N VAL A 349 30.00 -4.13 -39.81
CA VAL A 349 30.02 -3.85 -38.37
C VAL A 349 31.37 -3.27 -38.01
N ASN A 350 31.36 -2.01 -37.54
CA ASN A 350 32.58 -1.24 -37.30
C ASN A 350 33.61 -1.30 -38.46
N GLY A 351 33.12 -1.26 -39.71
CA GLY A 351 33.95 -1.30 -40.92
C GLY A 351 34.45 -2.69 -41.34
N MET A 352 34.11 -3.75 -40.60
CA MET A 352 34.43 -5.12 -40.97
C MET A 352 33.25 -5.78 -41.69
N PRO A 353 33.50 -6.48 -42.82
CA PRO A 353 32.47 -7.25 -43.50
C PRO A 353 32.09 -8.47 -42.68
N GLY A 354 30.80 -8.73 -42.54
CA GLY A 354 30.28 -9.87 -41.82
C GLY A 354 28.93 -10.33 -42.37
N VAL A 355 28.34 -11.30 -41.68
CA VAL A 355 26.99 -11.80 -41.97
C VAL A 355 26.12 -11.74 -40.72
N ARG A 356 24.83 -11.49 -40.92
CA ARG A 356 23.83 -11.43 -39.85
C ARG A 356 22.62 -12.30 -40.20
N ALA A 357 22.12 -13.02 -39.21
CA ALA A 357 20.88 -13.77 -39.32
C ALA A 357 20.08 -13.64 -38.02
N THR A 358 18.75 -13.69 -38.14
CA THR A 358 17.80 -13.77 -37.04
C THR A 358 17.27 -15.20 -36.87
N GLY A 359 16.83 -15.50 -35.65
CA GLY A 359 16.26 -16.78 -35.23
C GLY A 359 15.44 -16.63 -33.96
N ILE A 360 15.10 -17.78 -33.37
CA ILE A 360 14.33 -17.89 -32.12
C ILE A 360 15.02 -18.88 -31.17
N SER A 361 14.91 -18.65 -29.86
CA SER A 361 15.39 -19.64 -28.88
C SER A 361 14.44 -20.84 -28.80
N THR A 362 14.99 -22.05 -28.71
CA THR A 362 14.19 -23.29 -28.54
C THR A 362 13.69 -23.46 -27.10
N ARG A 363 14.35 -22.83 -26.11
CA ARG A 363 13.96 -22.88 -24.69
C ARG A 363 13.03 -21.75 -24.27
N ALA A 364 13.13 -20.58 -24.91
CA ALA A 364 12.30 -19.41 -24.64
C ALA A 364 11.72 -18.86 -25.95
N SER A 365 10.50 -19.29 -26.29
CA SER A 365 9.89 -18.97 -27.59
C SER A 365 9.57 -17.49 -27.80
N ASP A 366 9.60 -16.68 -26.75
CA ASP A 366 9.43 -15.22 -26.76
C ASP A 366 10.75 -14.45 -26.95
N ALA A 367 11.89 -15.14 -26.99
CA ALA A 367 13.20 -14.54 -27.22
C ALA A 367 13.60 -14.60 -28.69
N ASN A 368 13.68 -13.42 -29.32
CA ASN A 368 14.29 -13.27 -30.63
C ASN A 368 15.81 -13.35 -30.50
N VAL A 369 16.45 -14.08 -31.42
CA VAL A 369 17.90 -14.22 -31.48
C VAL A 369 18.42 -13.53 -32.72
N GLU A 370 19.48 -12.72 -32.58
CA GLU A 370 20.24 -12.18 -33.68
C GLU A 370 21.70 -12.63 -33.58
N ALA A 371 22.16 -13.34 -34.60
CA ALA A 371 23.54 -13.78 -34.75
C ALA A 371 24.25 -12.84 -35.73
N THR A 372 25.39 -12.28 -35.32
CA THR A 372 26.29 -11.54 -36.21
C THR A 372 27.68 -12.17 -36.16
N ILE A 373 28.28 -12.39 -37.32
CA ILE A 373 29.53 -13.13 -37.46
C ILE A 373 30.48 -12.34 -38.37
N VAL A 374 31.72 -12.20 -37.94
CA VAL A 374 32.81 -11.56 -38.69
C VAL A 374 34.01 -12.49 -38.63
N VAL A 375 34.64 -12.74 -39.78
CA VAL A 375 35.90 -13.48 -39.86
C VAL A 375 36.94 -12.55 -40.47
N SER A 376 38.06 -12.37 -39.78
CA SER A 376 39.20 -11.55 -40.23
C SER A 376 40.48 -12.35 -40.10
N GLY A 377 41.04 -12.77 -41.24
CA GLY A 377 42.18 -13.69 -41.27
C GLY A 377 41.84 -14.99 -40.55
N ARG A 378 42.52 -15.24 -39.42
CA ARG A 378 42.28 -16.44 -38.59
C ARG A 378 41.33 -16.19 -37.42
N ASP A 379 40.90 -14.96 -37.18
CA ASP A 379 40.07 -14.64 -36.04
C ASP A 379 38.59 -14.60 -36.44
N ALA A 380 37.83 -15.52 -35.84
CA ALA A 380 36.39 -15.57 -36.00
C ALA A 380 35.70 -15.00 -34.75
N TRP A 381 34.90 -13.97 -34.97
CA TRP A 381 34.17 -13.25 -33.94
C TRP A 381 32.68 -13.41 -34.16
N ARG A 382 31.93 -13.61 -33.08
CA ARG A 382 30.48 -13.82 -33.13
C ARG A 382 29.78 -13.11 -31.98
N THR A 383 28.62 -12.53 -32.26
CA THR A 383 27.66 -12.12 -31.24
C THR A 383 26.37 -12.90 -31.39
N LEU A 384 25.87 -13.48 -30.32
CA LEU A 384 24.50 -13.98 -30.22
C LEU A 384 23.74 -13.06 -29.27
N MET A 385 22.77 -12.33 -29.79
CA MET A 385 21.94 -11.40 -29.03
C MET A 385 20.56 -12.00 -28.83
N PHE A 386 20.09 -12.07 -27.58
CA PHE A 386 18.76 -12.51 -27.20
C PHE A 386 17.98 -11.30 -26.71
N THR A 387 16.81 -11.03 -27.29
CA THR A 387 15.97 -9.90 -26.90
C THR A 387 14.53 -10.35 -26.72
N ARG A 388 13.92 -10.03 -25.57
CA ARG A 388 12.48 -10.24 -25.34
C ARG A 388 11.74 -8.92 -25.55
N GLY A 389 10.90 -8.88 -26.57
CA GLY A 389 10.26 -7.64 -27.05
C GLY A 389 11.05 -6.93 -28.15
N SER A 390 10.65 -5.70 -28.47
CA SER A 390 11.17 -4.94 -29.62
C SER A 390 11.04 -3.42 -29.47
N SER A 391 11.26 -2.90 -28.25
CA SER A 391 11.29 -1.46 -27.98
C SER A 391 12.39 -0.74 -28.78
N ALA A 392 12.20 0.56 -29.03
CA ALA A 392 13.16 1.37 -29.77
C ALA A 392 14.51 1.48 -29.02
N GLU A 393 14.46 1.55 -27.70
CA GLU A 393 15.63 1.56 -26.81
C GLU A 393 16.42 0.25 -26.94
N GLN A 394 15.74 -0.91 -26.94
CA GLN A 394 16.37 -2.22 -27.15
C GLN A 394 17.10 -2.29 -28.49
N LEU A 395 16.44 -1.86 -29.58
CA LEU A 395 17.04 -1.90 -30.92
C LEU A 395 18.27 -1.00 -31.03
N THR A 396 18.16 0.23 -30.52
CA THR A 396 19.25 1.22 -30.55
C THR A 396 20.45 0.74 -29.76
N GLU A 397 20.23 0.26 -28.53
CA GLU A 397 21.32 -0.16 -27.66
C GLU A 397 21.92 -1.50 -28.10
N LYS A 398 21.15 -2.39 -28.73
CA LYS A 398 21.66 -3.60 -29.38
C LYS A 398 22.68 -3.27 -30.47
N ASP A 399 22.33 -2.42 -31.43
CA ASP A 399 23.23 -2.10 -32.54
C ASP A 399 24.47 -1.35 -32.05
N ARG A 400 24.32 -0.48 -31.04
CA ARG A 400 25.44 0.18 -30.36
C ARG A 400 26.39 -0.84 -29.73
N PHE A 401 25.83 -1.79 -28.96
CA PHE A 401 26.61 -2.83 -28.30
C PHE A 401 27.37 -3.68 -29.30
N VAL A 402 26.70 -4.22 -30.33
CA VAL A 402 27.33 -5.05 -31.36
C VAL A 402 28.48 -4.30 -32.04
N ASN A 403 28.26 -3.05 -32.46
CA ASN A 403 29.33 -2.25 -33.06
C ASN A 403 30.52 -2.02 -32.10
N ALA A 404 30.25 -1.73 -30.83
CA ALA A 404 31.30 -1.53 -29.84
C ALA A 404 32.13 -2.82 -29.61
N MET A 405 31.48 -3.98 -29.50
CA MET A 405 32.17 -5.26 -29.29
C MET A 405 33.07 -5.62 -30.47
N PHE A 406 32.56 -5.54 -31.69
CA PHE A 406 33.35 -5.77 -32.90
C PHE A 406 34.43 -4.68 -33.09
N GLY A 407 34.25 -3.48 -32.53
CA GLY A 407 35.31 -2.48 -32.47
C GLY A 407 36.54 -2.88 -31.65
N THR A 408 36.41 -3.86 -30.75
CA THR A 408 37.56 -4.46 -30.07
C THR A 408 38.26 -5.56 -30.87
N ALA A 409 37.62 -6.05 -31.94
CA ALA A 409 38.13 -7.11 -32.80
C ALA A 409 38.93 -6.59 -34.01
N ASN A 410 38.61 -5.39 -34.51
CA ASN A 410 39.38 -4.68 -35.54
C ASN A 410 40.69 -4.14 -34.99
#